data_AF-A0A5P9EV11-F1
#
_entry.id   AF-A0A5P9EV11-F1
#
_cell.length_a   1.000
_cell.length_b   1.000
_cell.length_c   1.000
_cell.angle_alpha   90.00
_cell.angle_beta   90.00
_cell.angle_gamma   90.00
#
_symmetry.space_group_name_H-M   'P 1'
#
loop_
_entity.id
_entity.type
_entity.pdbx_description
1 polymer ?
#
loop_
_entity_poly.entity_id
_entity_poly.type
_entity_poly.pdbx_seq_one_letter_code
_entity_poly.pdbx_strand_id
1 'polypeptide(L)'
;MTQRITIRDAALNNLKNLSGYNFPSSGTTDGIEREKLPAILVGFATEQTEQELSGTIRQLNLDVSVVVHSRGDIYELLDRAAADVEGVFSAQAAVG
;
A
#
# COMPACT_ATOMS: atom_id res chain seq x y z
N MET A 1 6.60 -19.65 2.99
CA MET A 1 6.19 -18.34 2.43
C MET A 1 4.93 -18.59 1.60
N THR A 2 3.87 -17.79 1.75
CA THR A 2 2.65 -17.94 0.95
C THR A 2 2.68 -16.97 -0.23
N GLN A 3 2.05 -17.29 -1.36
CA GLN A 3 1.99 -16.37 -2.51
C GLN A 3 1.34 -15.02 -2.15
N ARG A 4 0.43 -15.01 -1.18
CA ARG A 4 -0.13 -13.79 -0.57
C ARG A 4 1.00 -12.88 -0.07
N ILE A 5 1.87 -13.39 0.80
CA ILE A 5 3.03 -12.64 1.32
C ILE A 5 3.92 -12.13 0.18
N THR A 6 4.15 -12.95 -0.86
CA THR A 6 4.99 -12.59 -2.01
C THR A 6 4.43 -11.39 -2.79
N ILE A 7 3.12 -11.30 -3.06
CA ILE A 7 2.56 -10.17 -3.80
C ILE A 7 2.65 -8.85 -3.01
N ARG A 8 2.40 -8.90 -1.69
CA ARG A 8 2.58 -7.73 -0.81
C ARG A 8 4.03 -7.28 -0.78
N ASP A 9 4.97 -8.21 -0.62
CA ASP A 9 6.39 -7.88 -0.56
C ASP A 9 6.89 -7.32 -1.89
N ALA A 10 6.38 -7.83 -3.03
CA ALA A 10 6.68 -7.28 -4.34
C ALA A 10 6.18 -5.84 -4.49
N ALA A 11 4.91 -5.57 -4.14
CA ALA A 11 4.35 -4.22 -4.17
C ALA A 11 5.13 -3.26 -3.25
N LEU A 12 5.46 -3.68 -2.03
CA LEU A 12 6.27 -2.89 -1.10
C LEU A 12 7.68 -2.63 -1.65
N ASN A 13 8.33 -3.62 -2.24
CA ASN A 13 9.68 -3.46 -2.79
C ASN A 13 9.71 -2.51 -3.99
N ASN A 14 8.66 -2.47 -4.81
CA ASN A 14 8.54 -1.50 -5.89
C ASN A 14 8.42 -0.07 -5.34
N LEU A 15 7.62 0.12 -4.29
CA LEU A 15 7.37 1.42 -3.67
C LEU A 15 8.55 1.94 -2.85
N LYS A 16 9.40 1.06 -2.29
CA LYS A 16 10.61 1.44 -1.53
C LYS A 16 11.63 2.28 -2.29
N ASN A 17 11.51 2.36 -3.62
CA ASN A 17 12.35 3.23 -4.44
C ASN A 17 11.94 4.71 -4.36
N LEU A 18 10.74 5.02 -3.83
CA LEU A 18 10.30 6.39 -3.60
C LEU A 18 11.07 6.99 -2.43
N SER A 19 11.77 8.09 -2.69
CA SER A 19 12.50 8.84 -1.65
C SER A 19 11.55 9.72 -0.85
N GLY A 20 11.91 9.98 0.41
CA GLY A 20 11.13 10.87 1.29
C GLY A 20 10.00 10.18 2.06
N TYR A 21 9.76 8.88 1.85
CA TYR A 21 8.77 8.10 2.60
C TYR A 21 9.43 7.14 3.58
N ASN A 22 8.77 6.93 4.72
CA ASN A 22 9.06 5.81 5.61
C ASN A 22 8.22 4.59 5.22
N PHE A 23 8.77 3.40 5.48
CA PHE A 23 8.12 2.12 5.18
C PHE A 23 8.05 1.27 6.45
N PRO A 24 7.02 1.47 7.30
CA PRO A 24 6.83 0.69 8.52
C PRO A 24 6.67 -0.81 8.23
N SER A 25 7.04 -1.65 9.20
CA SER A 25 6.93 -3.10 9.09
C SER A 25 5.52 -3.63 9.35
N SER A 26 4.68 -2.90 10.10
CA SER A 26 3.28 -3.23 10.32
C SER A 26 2.45 -2.67 9.18
N GLY A 27 1.67 -3.51 8.49
CA GLY A 27 0.70 -3.09 7.46
C GLY A 27 -0.52 -2.36 8.04
N THR A 28 -0.36 -1.65 9.15
CA THR A 28 -1.38 -0.89 9.86
C THR A 28 -0.84 0.50 10.16
N THR A 29 -1.73 1.49 10.17
CA THR A 29 -1.40 2.88 10.52
C THR A 29 -1.25 3.10 12.02
N ASP A 30 -1.65 2.10 12.82
CA ASP A 30 -1.60 2.16 14.28
C ASP A 30 -0.17 2.26 14.79
N GLY A 31 0.11 3.30 15.59
CA GLY A 31 1.41 3.49 16.22
C GLY A 31 2.50 4.10 15.32
N ILE A 32 2.15 4.63 14.14
CA ILE A 32 3.11 5.43 13.37
C ILE A 32 3.34 6.76 14.12
N GLU A 33 4.57 6.92 14.60
CA GLU A 33 5.04 8.19 15.17
C GLU A 33 4.97 9.29 14.11
N ARG A 34 4.54 10.50 14.50
CA ARG A 34 4.37 11.64 13.58
C ARG A 34 5.66 12.00 12.87
N GLU A 35 6.80 11.82 13.53
CA GLU A 35 8.15 12.07 13.03
C GLU A 35 8.56 11.09 11.91
N LYS A 36 7.84 9.97 11.78
CA LYS A 36 8.02 8.97 10.73
C LYS A 36 7.05 9.19 9.55
N LEU A 37 6.38 10.33 9.47
CA LEU A 37 5.55 10.71 8.31
C LEU A 37 6.35 11.60 7.34
N PRO A 38 6.11 11.49 6.02
CA PRO A 38 5.10 10.65 5.37
C PRO A 38 5.50 9.17 5.33
N ALA A 39 4.50 8.28 5.36
CA ALA A 39 4.70 6.84 5.36
C ALA A 39 3.84 6.14 4.30
N ILE A 40 4.39 5.10 3.68
CA ILE A 40 3.66 4.21 2.77
C ILE A 40 3.62 2.82 3.38
N LEU A 41 2.43 2.22 3.36
CA LEU A 41 2.16 0.90 3.89
C LEU A 41 1.54 0.03 2.80
N VAL A 42 1.93 -1.24 2.77
CA VAL A 42 1.29 -2.25 1.94
C VAL A 42 0.80 -3.37 2.84
N GLY A 43 -0.50 -3.58 2.88
CA GLY A 43 -1.18 -4.54 3.73
C GLY A 43 -2.19 -5.38 2.96
N PHE A 44 -2.82 -6.33 3.66
CA PHE A 44 -4.03 -6.97 3.15
C PHE A 44 -5.22 -6.35 3.86
N ALA A 45 -6.27 -6.03 3.11
CA ALA A 45 -7.58 -5.82 3.70
C ALA A 45 -8.14 -7.17 4.20
N THR A 46 -9.32 -7.11 4.83
CA THR A 46 -10.06 -8.30 5.22
C THR A 46 -10.23 -9.28 4.05
N GLU A 47 -9.81 -10.54 4.26
CA GLU A 47 -10.05 -11.61 3.31
C GLU A 47 -11.53 -11.99 3.34
N GLN A 48 -12.21 -11.84 2.21
CA GLN A 48 -13.60 -12.29 2.08
C GLN A 48 -13.62 -13.71 1.53
N THR A 49 -14.41 -14.57 2.17
CA THR A 49 -14.64 -15.95 1.73
C THR A 49 -16.14 -16.18 1.66
N GLU A 50 -16.63 -16.56 0.49
CA GLU A 50 -18.02 -16.89 0.24
C GLU A 50 -18.11 -18.39 -0.11
N GLN A 51 -19.03 -19.10 0.55
CA GLN A 51 -19.32 -20.50 0.24
C GLN A 51 -20.59 -20.58 -0.60
N GLU A 52 -20.48 -21.25 -1.74
CA GLU A 52 -21.57 -21.53 -2.66
C GLU A 52 -21.81 -23.04 -2.78
N LEU A 53 -22.98 -23.44 -3.24
CA LEU A 53 -23.29 -24.85 -3.55
C LEU A 53 -22.36 -25.43 -4.64
N SER A 54 -21.80 -24.56 -5.49
CA SER A 54 -20.87 -24.88 -6.58
C SER A 54 -19.39 -24.85 -6.18
N GLY A 55 -19.03 -24.33 -5.00
CA GLY A 55 -17.63 -24.19 -4.59
C GLY A 55 -17.38 -23.05 -3.60
N THR A 56 -16.12 -22.62 -3.49
CA THR A 56 -15.70 -21.55 -2.58
C THR A 56 -15.09 -20.41 -3.38
N ILE A 57 -15.61 -19.21 -3.23
CA ILE A 57 -15.00 -17.98 -3.75
C ILE A 57 -14.17 -17.35 -2.64
N ARG A 58 -12.94 -16.94 -2.97
CA ARG A 58 -12.06 -16.21 -2.05
C ARG A 58 -11.53 -14.96 -2.74
N GLN A 59 -11.68 -13.83 -2.06
CA GLN A 59 -11.14 -12.54 -2.49
C GLN A 59 -9.98 -12.15 -1.60
N LEU A 60 -8.88 -11.75 -2.23
CA LEU A 60 -7.71 -11.16 -1.58
C LEU A 60 -7.66 -9.68 -1.95
N ASN A 61 -7.76 -8.81 -0.94
CA ASN A 61 -7.61 -7.38 -1.10
C ASN A 61 -6.21 -6.97 -0.66
N LEU A 62 -5.48 -6.27 -1.54
CA LEU A 62 -4.19 -5.67 -1.23
C LEU A 62 -4.37 -4.16 -1.14
N ASP A 63 -4.03 -3.59 0.01
CA ASP A 63 -4.20 -2.16 0.28
C ASP A 63 -2.84 -1.47 0.28
N VAL A 64 -2.76 -0.34 -0.43
CA VAL A 64 -1.63 0.58 -0.37
C VAL A 64 -2.12 1.86 0.29
N SER A 65 -1.58 2.17 1.47
CA SER A 65 -1.98 3.33 2.26
C SER A 65 -0.84 4.33 2.32
N VAL A 66 -1.13 5.59 2.03
CA VAL A 66 -0.22 6.72 2.27
C VAL A 66 -0.74 7.50 3.47
N VAL A 67 0.14 7.73 4.45
CA VAL A 67 -0.15 8.54 5.62
C VAL A 67 0.73 9.79 5.57
N VAL A 68 0.08 10.95 5.59
CA VAL A 68 0.72 12.26 5.56
C VAL A 68 0.27 13.08 6.76
N HIS A 69 1.08 14.07 7.15
CA HIS A 69 0.73 15.01 8.20
C HIS A 69 1.19 16.41 7.79
N SER A 70 0.33 17.40 7.97
CA SER A 70 0.58 18.78 7.58
C SER A 70 0.04 19.75 8.61
N ARG A 71 0.66 20.95 8.65
CA ARG A 71 0.07 22.14 9.29
C ARG A 71 -0.57 23.10 8.28
N GLY A 72 -0.41 22.82 6.99
CA GLY A 72 -0.95 23.59 5.87
C GLY A 72 -1.93 22.75 5.06
N ASP A 73 -1.87 22.86 3.74
CA ASP A 73 -2.74 22.05 2.86
C ASP A 73 -2.35 20.57 2.95
N ILE A 74 -3.27 19.76 3.47
CA ILE A 74 -3.08 18.31 3.61
C ILE A 74 -3.43 17.57 2.31
N TYR A 75 -4.31 18.15 1.49
CA TYR A 75 -4.77 17.52 0.25
C TYR A 75 -3.69 17.59 -0.82
N GLU A 76 -2.99 18.73 -0.95
CA GLU A 76 -1.85 18.83 -1.88
C GLU A 76 -0.76 17.79 -1.57
N LEU A 77 -0.46 17.56 -0.29
CA LEU A 77 0.51 16.54 0.13
C LEU A 77 0.01 15.13 -0.14
N LEU A 78 -1.28 14.86 0.07
CA LEU A 78 -1.87 13.57 -0.22
C LEU A 78 -1.91 13.30 -1.73
N ASP A 79 -2.28 14.29 -2.54
CA ASP A 79 -2.34 14.20 -4.00
C ASP A 79 -0.94 13.95 -4.59
N ARG A 80 0.07 14.66 -4.09
CA ARG A 80 1.46 14.43 -4.50
C ARG A 80 1.92 13.02 -4.15
N ALA A 81 1.58 12.53 -2.96
CA ALA A 81 1.94 11.18 -2.57
C ALA A 81 1.17 10.11 -3.36
N ALA A 82 -0.09 10.37 -3.72
CA ALA A 82 -0.85 9.51 -4.61
C ALA A 82 -0.21 9.45 -6.01
N ALA A 83 0.24 10.59 -6.56
CA ALA A 83 0.93 10.65 -7.84
C ALA A 83 2.27 9.89 -7.84
N ASP A 84 3.04 9.97 -6.75
CA ASP A 84 4.29 9.22 -6.59
C ASP A 84 4.02 7.70 -6.60
N VAL A 85 3.00 7.25 -5.86
CA VAL A 85 2.58 5.84 -5.82
C VAL A 85 2.05 5.37 -7.18
N GLU A 86 1.20 6.17 -7.83
CA GLU A 86 0.68 5.90 -9.18
C GLU A 86 1.82 5.75 -10.19
N GLY A 87 2.83 6.62 -10.12
CA GLY A 87 3.99 6.59 -11.00
C GLY A 87 4.73 5.26 -10.95
N VAL A 88 4.88 4.66 -9.75
CA VAL A 88 5.52 3.35 -9.57
C VAL A 88 4.74 2.24 -10.27
N PHE A 89 3.41 2.20 -10.10
CA PHE A 89 2.58 1.15 -10.68
C PHE A 89 2.39 1.32 -12.19
N SER A 90 2.32 2.56 -12.68
CA SER A 90 2.14 2.86 -14.09
C SER A 90 3.42 2.65 -14.90
N ALA A 91 4.59 2.91 -14.32
CA ALA A 91 5.87 2.67 -14.99
C ALA A 91 6.11 1.19 -15.30
N GLN A 92 5.56 0.27 -14.49
CA GLN A 92 5.68 -1.17 -14.73
C GLN A 92 4.74 -1.68 -15.84
N ALA A 93 3.61 -1.00 -16.08
CA ALA A 93 2.69 -1.35 -17.16
C ALA A 93 3.25 -1.01 -18.57
N ALA A 94 4.20 -0.07 -18.65
CA ALA A 94 4.79 0.36 -19.92
C ALA A 94 5.92 -0.54 -20.45
N VAL A 95 6.31 -1.58 -19.70
CA VAL A 95 7.39 -2.53 -20.06
C VAL A 95 6.85 -3.92 -20.38
N GLY A 96 5.53 -4.05 -20.60
CA GLY A 96 4.84 -5.30 -20.95
C GLY A 96 4.60 -5.46 -22.44
#